data_AF-A0A3P1BDK0-F1
#
_entry.id   AF-A0A3P1BDK0-F1
#
_cell.length_a   1.000
_cell.length_b   1.000
_cell.length_c   1.000
_cell.angle_alpha   90.00
_cell.angle_beta   90.00
_cell.angle_gamma   90.00
#
_symmetry.space_group_name_H-M   'P 1'
#
loop_
_entity.id
_entity.type
_entity.pdbx_description
1 polymer ?
#
loop_
_entity_poly.entity_id
_entity_poly.type
_entity_poly.pdbx_seq_one_letter_code
_entity_poly.pdbx_strand_id
1 'polypeptide(L)'
;MISELDAQVGRIFWAPTVESQSLYPYIKGTKKQGRDAYRDLPRAVRTADNWKLIKYNVKQWETTQLFDLNKDPYETRNLANDPAFRQKKQQSETRLVSEMKTYHDFLNFGKPNGGTQP
;
A
#
# COMPACT_ATOMS: atom_id res chain seq x y z
N MET A 1 1.71 51.80 -9.38
CA MET A 1 1.65 51.55 -7.92
C MET A 1 1.53 50.05 -7.74
N ILE A 2 2.46 49.52 -6.93
CA ILE A 2 2.65 48.11 -6.64
C ILE A 2 1.75 47.75 -5.44
N SER A 3 1.08 46.61 -5.48
CA SER A 3 0.73 45.80 -4.30
C SER A 3 0.61 44.36 -4.79
N GLU A 4 1.64 43.53 -4.62
CA GLU A 4 1.70 42.56 -3.52
C GLU A 4 0.35 41.86 -3.30
N LEU A 5 0.15 40.71 -3.95
CA LEU A 5 -0.14 39.41 -3.30
C LEU A 5 -0.49 38.36 -4.37
N ASP A 6 0.49 37.77 -5.05
CA ASP A 6 0.27 36.54 -5.82
C ASP A 6 1.56 35.72 -5.92
N ALA A 7 2.01 35.29 -4.74
CA ALA A 7 2.93 34.18 -4.61
C ALA A 7 2.12 32.87 -4.60
N GLN A 8 1.89 32.24 -5.75
CA GLN A 8 1.62 30.79 -5.75
C GLN A 8 2.00 30.11 -7.07
N VAL A 9 3.11 29.38 -6.98
CA VAL A 9 3.76 28.58 -8.00
C VAL A 9 2.76 27.69 -8.77
N GLY A 10 2.70 27.87 -10.09
CA GLY A 10 2.42 26.83 -11.08
C GLY A 10 1.16 25.99 -10.87
N ARG A 11 0.02 26.46 -11.37
CA ARG A 11 -1.13 25.60 -11.67
C ARG A 11 -0.73 24.58 -12.73
N ILE A 12 -0.49 23.35 -12.31
CA ILE A 12 -0.54 22.18 -13.19
C ILE A 12 -1.76 21.39 -12.73
N PHE A 13 -2.80 21.36 -13.56
CA PHE A 13 -3.94 20.49 -13.34
C PHE A 13 -3.45 19.05 -13.48
N TRP A 14 -3.37 18.32 -12.37
CA TRP A 14 -3.12 16.87 -12.40
C TRP A 14 -4.28 16.23 -13.17
N ALA A 15 -3.97 15.31 -14.09
CA ALA A 15 -5.03 14.47 -14.61
C ALA A 15 -5.69 13.74 -13.43
N PRO A 16 -7.03 13.60 -13.38
CA PRO A 16 -7.70 12.89 -12.28
C PRO A 16 -7.27 11.42 -12.16
N THR A 17 -6.48 10.92 -13.13
CA THR A 17 -5.90 9.58 -13.19
C THR A 17 -4.52 9.46 -12.50
N VAL A 18 -3.96 10.56 -11.96
CA VAL A 18 -2.65 10.51 -11.29
C VAL A 18 -2.83 10.08 -9.83
N GLU A 19 -2.36 8.87 -9.52
CA GLU A 19 -2.44 8.27 -8.18
C GLU A 19 -1.30 8.70 -7.23
N SER A 20 -0.32 9.46 -7.72
CA SER A 20 0.89 9.82 -6.95
C SER A 20 0.82 11.22 -6.34
N GLN A 21 1.42 11.36 -5.14
CA GLN A 21 1.59 12.66 -4.48
C GLN A 21 2.83 13.39 -5.02
N SER A 22 2.76 14.73 -5.09
CA SER A 22 3.85 15.58 -5.58
C SER A 22 5.11 15.47 -4.70
N LEU A 23 6.28 15.31 -5.35
CA LEU A 23 7.59 15.30 -4.69
C LEU A 23 8.15 16.71 -4.43
N TYR A 24 7.43 17.75 -4.85
CA TYR A 24 7.89 19.15 -4.77
C TYR A 24 8.39 19.58 -3.36
N PRO A 25 7.75 19.17 -2.24
CA PRO A 25 8.25 19.50 -0.90
C PRO A 25 9.64 18.93 -0.57
N TYR A 26 10.02 17.79 -1.16
CA TYR A 26 11.36 17.22 -0.98
C TYR A 26 12.41 18.00 -1.79
N ILE A 27 12.06 18.46 -3.01
CA ILE A 27 12.95 19.25 -3.89
C ILE A 27 13.26 20.62 -3.27
N LYS A 28 12.32 21.23 -2.55
CA LYS A 28 12.53 22.51 -1.85
C LYS A 28 13.26 22.35 -0.51
N GLY A 29 13.68 21.14 -0.13
CA GLY A 29 14.38 20.88 1.12
C GLY A 29 13.51 21.07 2.38
N THR A 30 12.20 21.28 2.22
CA THR A 30 11.25 21.38 3.34
C THR A 30 10.88 20.01 3.91
N LYS A 31 11.29 18.92 3.24
CA LYS A 31 11.35 17.54 3.75
C LYS A 31 12.70 16.90 3.38
N LYS A 32 13.29 16.09 4.27
CA LYS A 32 14.68 15.58 4.12
C LYS A 32 14.84 14.11 3.69
N GLN A 33 13.78 13.29 3.61
CA GLN A 33 13.91 11.87 3.25
C GLN A 33 12.91 11.44 2.18
N GLY A 34 13.41 10.95 1.04
CA GLY A 34 12.64 10.29 -0.03
C GLY A 34 12.52 8.78 0.21
N ARG A 35 11.61 8.11 -0.52
CA ARG A 35 11.22 6.71 -0.30
C ARG A 35 12.17 5.74 -1.03
N ASP A 36 12.61 4.68 -0.36
CA ASP A 36 13.17 3.49 -1.03
C ASP A 36 12.04 2.70 -1.70
N ALA A 37 12.29 2.13 -2.89
CA ALA A 37 11.32 1.33 -3.64
C ALA A 37 11.98 0.04 -4.17
N TYR A 38 11.79 -1.06 -3.44
CA TYR A 38 12.09 -2.42 -3.92
C TYR A 38 10.79 -3.12 -4.35
N ARG A 39 10.84 -3.85 -5.47
CA ARG A 39 9.66 -4.43 -6.14
C ARG A 39 9.89 -5.89 -6.49
N ASP A 40 9.35 -6.77 -5.64
CA ASP A 40 8.57 -7.94 -6.06
C ASP A 40 7.45 -8.13 -5.04
N LEU A 41 6.27 -7.73 -5.50
CA LEU A 41 5.38 -6.79 -4.81
C LEU A 41 4.57 -7.45 -3.67
N PRO A 42 4.88 -7.16 -2.40
CA PRO A 42 3.90 -7.40 -1.35
C PRO A 42 2.66 -6.53 -1.58
N ARG A 43 1.49 -7.13 -1.40
CA ARG A 43 0.22 -6.40 -1.34
C ARG A 43 -0.19 -6.30 0.09
N ALA A 44 -0.67 -5.14 0.47
CA ALA A 44 -1.20 -4.94 1.80
C ALA A 44 -2.50 -4.17 1.75
N VAL A 45 -3.38 -4.48 2.68
CA VAL A 45 -4.54 -3.65 2.96
C VAL A 45 -4.58 -3.34 4.44
N ARG A 46 -4.92 -2.10 4.76
CA ARG A 46 -5.23 -1.66 6.11
C ARG A 46 -6.71 -1.30 6.17
N THR A 47 -7.43 -1.87 7.14
CA THR A 47 -8.85 -1.61 7.34
C THR A 47 -9.05 -0.43 8.29
N ALA A 48 -10.27 0.13 8.30
CA ALA A 48 -10.63 1.25 9.18
C ALA A 48 -10.57 0.87 10.67
N ASP A 49 -10.86 -0.40 11.00
CA ASP A 49 -10.73 -0.97 12.36
C ASP A 49 -9.28 -1.36 12.73
N ASN A 50 -8.28 -0.82 12.01
CA ASN A 50 -6.84 -0.97 12.26
C ASN A 50 -6.30 -2.40 12.17
N TRP A 51 -6.84 -3.21 11.27
CA TRP A 51 -6.20 -4.47 10.89
C TRP A 51 -5.33 -4.27 9.67
N LYS A 52 -4.21 -4.98 9.62
CA LYS A 52 -3.33 -5.01 8.45
C LYS A 52 -3.16 -6.45 7.97
N LEU A 53 -3.42 -6.67 6.70
CA LEU A 53 -3.06 -7.91 6.00
C LEU A 53 -1.95 -7.60 5.01
N ILE A 54 -0.92 -8.44 4.97
CA ILE A 54 0.14 -8.40 3.95
C ILE A 54 0.19 -9.78 3.27
N LYS A 55 0.25 -9.79 1.94
CA LYS A 55 0.33 -11.00 1.13
C LYS A 55 1.41 -10.85 0.07
N TYR A 56 2.32 -11.81 -0.01
CA TYR A 56 3.45 -11.79 -0.94
C TYR A 56 3.96 -13.20 -1.22
N ASN A 57 4.68 -13.35 -2.32
CA ASN A 57 5.29 -14.60 -2.73
C ASN A 57 6.81 -14.48 -2.67
N VAL A 58 7.48 -15.39 -1.96
CA VAL A 58 8.95 -15.50 -1.98
C VAL A 58 9.32 -16.88 -2.48
N LYS A 59 10.08 -16.98 -3.57
CA LYS A 59 10.54 -18.27 -4.12
C LYS A 59 9.39 -19.28 -4.31
N GLN A 60 8.24 -18.82 -4.82
CA GLN A 60 6.99 -19.59 -5.00
C GLN A 60 6.22 -19.96 -3.71
N TRP A 61 6.67 -19.50 -2.54
CA TRP A 61 5.95 -19.68 -1.27
C TRP A 61 5.05 -18.49 -1.00
N GLU A 62 3.75 -18.74 -0.89
CA GLU A 62 2.79 -17.73 -0.47
C GLU A 62 2.95 -17.46 1.03
N THR A 63 3.20 -16.20 1.38
CA THR A 63 3.23 -15.75 2.76
C THR A 63 2.08 -14.79 3.01
N THR A 64 1.34 -15.06 4.07
CA THR A 64 0.28 -14.17 4.58
C THR A 64 0.63 -13.74 6.00
N GLN A 65 0.51 -12.44 6.25
CA GLN A 65 0.66 -11.85 7.58
C GLN A 65 -0.60 -11.07 7.95
N LEU A 66 -1.06 -11.22 9.19
CA LEU A 66 -2.22 -10.52 9.73
C LEU A 66 -1.85 -9.89 11.08
N PHE A 67 -2.13 -8.60 11.24
CA PHE A 67 -1.82 -7.84 12.45
C PHE A 67 -3.05 -7.06 12.93
N ASP A 68 -3.27 -7.08 14.25
CA ASP A 68 -4.20 -6.18 14.95
C ASP A 68 -3.41 -4.97 15.45
N LEU A 69 -3.40 -3.87 14.69
CA LEU A 69 -2.56 -2.71 15.02
C LEU A 69 -3.02 -1.96 16.28
N ASN A 70 -4.22 -2.27 16.79
CA ASN A 70 -4.66 -1.73 18.08
C ASN A 70 -3.93 -2.39 19.25
N LYS A 71 -3.55 -3.67 19.10
CA LYS A 71 -2.85 -4.46 20.13
C LYS A 71 -1.36 -4.62 19.86
N ASP A 72 -0.98 -4.58 18.59
CA ASP A 72 0.38 -4.80 18.10
C ASP A 72 0.76 -3.71 17.07
N PRO A 73 0.96 -2.46 17.52
CA PRO A 73 1.25 -1.33 16.64
C PRO A 73 2.61 -1.46 15.93
N TYR A 74 3.47 -2.37 16.40
CA TYR A 74 4.80 -2.63 15.84
C TYR A 74 4.85 -3.90 14.98
N GLU A 75 3.71 -4.54 14.70
CA GLU A 75 3.58 -5.69 13.79
C GLU A 75 4.51 -6.87 14.16
N THR A 76 4.64 -7.12 15.47
CA THR A 76 5.54 -8.13 16.04
C THR A 76 4.94 -9.53 16.07
N ARG A 77 3.60 -9.66 16.08
CA ARG A 77 2.88 -10.93 16.21
C ARG A 77 2.00 -11.17 14.99
N ASN A 78 2.47 -12.01 14.08
CA ASN A 78 1.66 -12.47 12.95
C ASN A 78 0.53 -13.44 13.41
N LEU A 79 -0.71 -13.03 13.18
CA LEU A 79 -1.94 -13.77 13.53
C LEU A 79 -2.47 -14.68 12.41
N ALA A 80 -1.84 -14.71 11.23
CA ALA A 80 -2.42 -15.33 10.02
C ALA A 80 -2.69 -16.85 10.14
N ASN A 81 -1.94 -17.54 11.00
CA ASN A 81 -2.06 -18.97 11.24
C ASN A 81 -2.84 -19.32 12.52
N ASP A 82 -3.27 -18.31 13.29
CA ASP A 82 -4.05 -18.51 14.50
C ASP A 82 -5.52 -18.79 14.13
N PRO A 83 -6.09 -19.97 14.47
CA PRO A 83 -7.45 -20.33 14.10
C PRO A 83 -8.51 -19.35 14.61
N ALA A 84 -8.26 -18.65 15.72
CA ALA A 84 -9.19 -17.67 16.28
C ALA A 84 -9.41 -16.46 15.35
N PHE A 85 -8.44 -16.18 14.47
CA PHE A 85 -8.50 -15.03 13.56
C PHE A 85 -8.80 -15.42 12.10
N ARG A 86 -9.22 -16.67 11.84
CA ARG A 86 -9.53 -17.18 10.49
C ARG A 86 -10.54 -16.30 9.76
N GLN A 87 -11.62 -15.91 10.43
CA GLN A 87 -12.66 -15.08 9.82
C GLN A 87 -12.13 -13.68 9.47
N LYS A 88 -11.36 -13.07 10.37
CA LYS A 88 -10.75 -11.75 10.13
C LYS A 88 -9.77 -11.81 8.96
N LYS A 89 -8.96 -12.87 8.86
CA LYS A 89 -8.06 -13.09 7.72
C LYS A 89 -8.84 -13.12 6.39
N GLN A 90 -9.90 -13.93 6.30
CA GLN A 90 -10.71 -14.06 5.08
C GLN A 90 -11.38 -12.73 4.67
N GLN A 91 -11.85 -11.96 5.65
CA GLN A 91 -12.42 -10.63 5.39
C GLN A 91 -11.36 -9.69 4.81
N SER A 92 -10.17 -9.64 5.40
CA SER A 92 -9.07 -8.81 4.92
C SER A 92 -8.55 -9.26 3.55
N GLU A 93 -8.49 -10.56 3.26
CA GLU A 93 -8.12 -11.11 1.95
C GLU A 93 -9.13 -10.71 0.88
N THR A 94 -10.43 -10.80 1.19
CA THR A 94 -11.51 -10.36 0.30
C THR A 94 -11.38 -8.87 0.01
N ARG A 95 -11.11 -8.06 1.03
CA ARG A 95 -10.88 -6.63 0.87
C ARG A 95 -9.66 -6.35 -0.01
N LEU A 96 -8.55 -7.05 0.21
CA LEU A 96 -7.34 -6.90 -0.59
C LEU A 96 -7.61 -7.17 -2.08
N VAL A 97 -8.29 -8.28 -2.39
CA VAL A 97 -8.67 -8.62 -3.77
C VAL A 97 -9.60 -7.57 -4.37
N SER A 98 -10.53 -7.01 -3.59
CA SER A 98 -11.40 -5.91 -4.04
C SER A 98 -10.60 -4.67 -4.41
N GLU A 99 -9.68 -4.23 -3.56
CA GLU A 99 -8.82 -3.06 -3.81
C GLU A 99 -7.94 -3.30 -5.05
N MET A 100 -7.34 -4.49 -5.17
CA MET A 100 -6.55 -4.87 -6.35
C MET A 100 -7.35 -4.75 -7.64
N LYS A 101 -8.63 -5.15 -7.64
CA LYS A 101 -9.50 -4.98 -8.82
C LYS A 101 -9.82 -3.51 -9.10
N THR A 102 -10.11 -2.72 -8.07
CA THR A 102 -10.41 -1.28 -8.18
C THR A 102 -9.24 -0.53 -8.82
N TYR A 103 -8.01 -0.84 -8.41
CA TYR A 103 -6.79 -0.20 -8.90
C TYR A 103 -6.16 -0.92 -10.10
N HIS A 104 -6.91 -1.83 -10.74
CA HIS A 104 -6.45 -2.58 -11.91
C HIS A 104 -5.08 -3.27 -11.71
N ASP A 105 -4.79 -3.76 -10.50
CA ASP A 105 -3.57 -4.51 -10.19
C ASP A 105 -3.57 -5.82 -10.99
N PHE A 106 -2.52 -5.98 -11.79
CA PHE A 106 -2.34 -7.12 -12.70
C PHE A 106 -1.90 -8.39 -11.98
N LEU A 107 -1.47 -8.30 -10.71
CA LEU A 107 -0.99 -9.46 -9.98
C LEU A 107 -2.12 -10.42 -9.66
N ASN A 108 -1.86 -11.69 -9.94
CA ASN A 108 -2.75 -12.78 -9.66
C ASN A 108 -2.08 -13.82 -8.76
N PHE A 109 -2.47 -13.85 -7.49
CA PHE A 109 -1.96 -14.82 -6.51
C PHE A 109 -2.24 -16.29 -6.88
N GLY A 110 -3.17 -16.57 -7.81
CA GLY A 110 -3.45 -17.91 -8.33
C GLY A 110 -2.53 -18.37 -9.46
N LYS A 111 -1.55 -17.55 -9.89
CA LYS A 111 -0.56 -17.91 -10.92
C LYS A 111 0.86 -18.01 -10.33
N PRO A 112 1.74 -18.87 -10.88
CA PRO A 112 3.16 -18.86 -10.54
C PRO A 112 3.75 -17.45 -10.67
N ASN A 113 4.58 -17.03 -9.72
CA ASN A 113 5.15 -15.68 -9.63
C ASN A 113 4.13 -14.54 -9.66
N GLY A 114 2.85 -14.79 -9.35
CA GLY A 114 1.84 -13.74 -9.41
C GLY A 114 1.47 -13.31 -10.83
N GLY A 115 1.91 -14.05 -11.85
CA GLY A 115 1.69 -13.72 -13.27
C GLY A 115 2.76 -12.83 -13.91
N THR A 116 3.85 -12.48 -13.21
CA THR A 116 5.01 -11.81 -13.81
C THR A 116 5.96 -12.84 -14.46
N GLN A 117 6.38 -12.57 -15.70
CA GLN A 117 7.48 -13.30 -16.33
C GLN A 117 8.79 -13.02 -15.56
N PRO A 118 9.69 -14.02 -15.45
CA PRO A 118 11.00 -13.85 -14.82
C PRO A 118 11.86 -12.80 -15.53
#